data_AF-A0A0D3JYG0-F1
#
_entry.id   AF-A0A0D3JYG0-F1
#
_cell.length_a   1.000
_cell.length_b   1.000
_cell.length_c   1.000
_cell.angle_alpha   90.00
_cell.angle_beta   90.00
_cell.angle_gamma   90.00
#
_symmetry.space_group_name_H-M   'P 1'
#
loop_
_entity.id
_entity.type
_entity.pdbx_description
1 polymer ?
#
loop_
_entity_poly.entity_id
_entity_poly.type
_entity_poly.pdbx_seq_one_letter_code
_entity_poly.pdbx_strand_id
1 'polypeptide(L)'
;MIRLRLRGPGGLKNVAFESSATAAALLAEASQVAQSENGNIVILAGFPPAELKLDEADTRPLSALVQTGDTLTVKPATTAPPTTAPPATAPPATAPPATAPPATAPPATAPPATAPPATAPPATAPPALASTPAPAPVAPAPAPPPSDDDPELALALALSRGEVGAPAAPAAAVAAPAPPADGEDAVVRRVIPANNSCLFAALAYALEGGAASAQAKAPQLRELVAAAVRDGSAAGDDRYSEVMLGRPPDEYAAWILDAEHWGGATELDILSRHYATELCAIDVMSGRVDCFGQGAGHAQRAMLLYDGIHYDLLVRTLFDGAPEELDVTLFRPDDARALEQVKLVAAEARRNRTFTDTASFTLRCLVCQRGLKGQAEAVEHAQATGHANFSEYR
;
A
#
# COMPACT_ATOMS: atom_id res chain seq x y z
N MET A 1 7.93 -26.91 0.30
CA MET A 1 6.56 -26.40 0.50
C MET A 1 6.50 -24.99 -0.05
N ILE A 2 5.55 -24.74 -0.95
CA ILE A 2 5.21 -23.43 -1.51
C ILE A 2 3.93 -22.96 -0.82
N ARG A 3 3.92 -21.76 -0.24
CA ARG A 3 2.72 -21.18 0.38
C ARG A 3 2.24 -20.01 -0.45
N LEU A 4 0.98 -20.04 -0.87
CA LEU A 4 0.37 -19.03 -1.73
C LEU A 4 -0.89 -18.47 -1.08
N ARG A 5 -1.28 -17.26 -1.49
CA ARG A 5 -2.55 -16.61 -1.15
C ARG A 5 -3.41 -16.57 -2.40
N LEU A 6 -4.58 -17.20 -2.40
CA LEU A 6 -5.54 -17.12 -3.50
C LEU A 6 -6.62 -16.10 -3.14
N ARG A 7 -6.74 -15.02 -3.91
CA ARG A 7 -7.79 -14.01 -3.75
C ARG A 7 -8.91 -14.30 -4.75
N GLY A 8 -10.12 -14.57 -4.26
CA GLY A 8 -11.31 -14.73 -5.10
C GLY A 8 -12.51 -13.94 -4.60
N PRO A 9 -13.70 -14.13 -5.19
CA PRO A 9 -14.93 -13.45 -4.77
C PRO A 9 -15.31 -13.69 -3.30
N GLY A 10 -14.95 -14.85 -2.75
CA GLY A 10 -15.18 -15.18 -1.34
C GLY A 10 -14.08 -14.68 -0.38
N GLY A 11 -13.17 -13.82 -0.84
CA GLY A 11 -12.04 -13.32 -0.06
C GLY A 11 -10.74 -14.10 -0.29
N LEU A 12 -9.83 -14.01 0.68
CA LEU A 12 -8.48 -14.58 0.61
C LEU A 12 -8.42 -15.99 1.21
N LYS A 13 -7.86 -16.95 0.48
CA LYS A 13 -7.61 -18.33 0.94
C LYS A 13 -6.10 -18.61 0.95
N ASN A 14 -5.56 -18.99 2.10
CA ASN A 14 -4.18 -19.48 2.21
C ASN A 14 -4.11 -20.95 1.77
N VAL A 15 -3.18 -21.27 0.88
CA VAL A 15 -2.97 -22.64 0.37
C VAL A 15 -1.49 -23.01 0.43
N ALA A 16 -1.20 -24.28 0.68
CA ALA A 16 0.15 -24.80 0.74
C ALA A 16 0.29 -26.03 -0.15
N PHE A 17 1.31 -26.01 -1.00
CA PHE A 17 1.61 -27.09 -1.94
C PHE A 17 3.00 -27.66 -1.65
N GLU A 18 3.21 -28.94 -1.94
CA GLU A 18 4.56 -29.46 -2.04
C GLU A 18 5.32 -28.77 -3.18
N SER A 19 6.65 -28.66 -3.05
CA SER A 19 7.46 -27.98 -4.08
C SER A 19 7.47 -28.73 -5.43
N SER A 20 7.10 -30.01 -5.41
CA SER A 20 6.93 -30.91 -6.56
C SER A 20 5.48 -30.96 -7.08
N ALA A 21 4.53 -30.26 -6.47
CA ALA A 21 3.16 -30.25 -6.93
C ALA A 21 3.03 -29.61 -8.32
N THR A 22 2.05 -30.09 -9.09
CA THR A 22 1.81 -29.70 -10.49
C THR A 22 0.80 -28.56 -10.61
N ALA A 23 0.72 -27.95 -11.80
CA ALA A 23 -0.26 -26.92 -12.11
C ALA A 23 -1.72 -27.37 -11.87
N ALA A 24 -2.02 -28.66 -12.08
CA ALA A 24 -3.34 -29.24 -11.84
C ALA A 24 -3.82 -29.09 -10.37
N ALA A 25 -2.91 -29.24 -9.39
CA ALA A 25 -3.26 -29.07 -7.98
C ALA A 25 -3.63 -27.61 -7.67
N LEU A 26 -2.90 -26.66 -8.27
CA LEU A 26 -3.21 -25.23 -8.15
C LEU A 26 -4.53 -24.87 -8.84
N LEU A 27 -4.78 -25.39 -10.05
CA LEU A 27 -6.03 -25.17 -10.78
C LEU A 27 -7.26 -25.69 -10.02
N ALA A 28 -7.14 -26.84 -9.35
CA ALA A 28 -8.23 -27.39 -8.53
C ALA A 28 -8.59 -26.47 -7.35
N GLU A 29 -7.58 -25.99 -6.61
CA GLU A 29 -7.79 -25.04 -5.51
C GLU A 29 -8.32 -23.68 -6.00
N ALA A 30 -7.76 -23.16 -7.10
CA ALA A 30 -8.17 -21.92 -7.71
C ALA A 30 -9.63 -21.98 -8.19
N SER A 31 -10.07 -23.09 -8.77
CA SER A 31 -11.45 -23.28 -9.24
C SER A 31 -12.47 -23.20 -8.09
N GLN A 32 -12.13 -23.76 -6.93
CA GLN A 32 -12.96 -23.65 -5.73
C GLN A 32 -13.05 -22.20 -5.23
N VAL A 33 -11.91 -21.50 -5.19
CA VAL A 33 -11.83 -20.10 -4.74
C VAL A 33 -12.57 -19.15 -5.69
N ALA A 34 -12.53 -19.42 -7.00
CA ALA A 34 -13.21 -18.62 -8.00
C ALA A 34 -14.74 -18.70 -7.91
N GLN A 35 -15.30 -19.74 -7.28
CA GLN A 35 -16.73 -20.03 -7.28
C GLN A 35 -17.30 -20.10 -8.72
N SER A 36 -16.53 -20.61 -9.68
CA SER A 36 -16.92 -20.70 -11.09
C SER A 36 -17.83 -21.91 -11.35
N GLU A 37 -19.05 -21.67 -11.87
CA GLU A 37 -20.02 -22.74 -12.18
C GLU A 37 -19.60 -23.63 -13.36
N ASN A 38 -18.78 -23.10 -14.27
CA ASN A 38 -18.35 -23.80 -15.50
C ASN A 38 -16.89 -24.28 -15.45
N GLY A 39 -16.19 -24.11 -14.32
CA GLY A 39 -14.77 -24.43 -14.16
C GLY A 39 -13.81 -23.53 -14.95
N ASN A 40 -14.32 -22.56 -15.71
CA ASN A 40 -13.48 -21.61 -16.45
C ASN A 40 -13.07 -20.46 -15.52
N ILE A 41 -11.76 -20.29 -15.34
CA ILE A 41 -11.18 -19.34 -14.39
C ILE A 41 -10.03 -18.58 -15.04
N VAL A 42 -9.82 -17.35 -14.58
CA VAL A 42 -8.64 -16.54 -14.89
C VAL A 42 -7.81 -16.42 -13.63
N ILE A 43 -6.54 -16.84 -13.70
CA ILE A 43 -5.56 -16.69 -12.63
C ILE A 43 -4.60 -15.57 -13.02
N LEU A 44 -4.50 -14.54 -12.20
CA LEU A 44 -3.52 -13.47 -12.34
C LEU A 44 -2.39 -13.71 -11.34
N ALA A 45 -1.16 -13.70 -11.83
CA ALA A 45 0.04 -13.95 -11.04
C ALA A 45 1.13 -12.91 -11.33
N GLY A 46 2.07 -12.82 -10.40
CA GLY A 46 3.23 -11.95 -10.53
C GLY A 46 2.86 -10.47 -10.44
N PHE A 47 3.86 -9.64 -10.69
CA PHE A 47 3.73 -8.20 -10.66
C PHE A 47 4.43 -7.57 -11.89
N PRO A 48 3.74 -6.75 -12.72
CA PRO A 48 2.30 -6.45 -12.66
C PRO A 48 1.43 -7.72 -12.85
N PRO A 49 0.20 -7.77 -12.28
CA PRO A 49 -0.64 -8.95 -12.37
C PRO A 49 -0.92 -9.31 -13.83
N ALA A 50 -0.39 -10.45 -14.26
CA ALA A 50 -0.54 -10.96 -15.62
C ALA A 50 -1.26 -12.31 -15.59
N GLU A 51 -2.02 -12.60 -16.64
CA GLU A 51 -2.71 -13.88 -16.77
C GLU A 51 -1.69 -15.02 -16.80
N LEU A 52 -1.74 -15.85 -15.75
CA LEU A 52 -0.99 -17.07 -15.64
C LEU A 52 -1.74 -18.16 -16.39
N LYS A 53 -1.35 -18.36 -17.65
CA LYS A 53 -1.88 -19.43 -18.50
C LYS A 53 -1.34 -20.76 -18.01
N LEU A 54 -2.17 -21.48 -17.26
CA LEU A 54 -1.93 -22.84 -16.83
C LEU A 54 -2.83 -23.77 -17.63
N ASP A 55 -2.25 -24.86 -18.12
CA ASP A 55 -3.00 -26.01 -18.61
C ASP A 55 -2.81 -27.20 -17.66
N GLU A 56 -3.77 -28.12 -17.62
CA GLU A 56 -3.67 -29.32 -16.78
C GLU A 56 -2.52 -30.25 -17.21
N ALA A 57 -2.03 -30.08 -18.44
CA ALA A 57 -0.90 -30.82 -18.99
C ALA A 57 0.46 -30.21 -18.59
N ASP A 58 0.48 -29.08 -17.88
CA ASP A 58 1.70 -28.34 -17.57
C ASP A 58 2.48 -29.10 -16.49
N THR A 59 3.55 -29.76 -16.95
CA THR A 59 4.42 -30.56 -16.10
C THR A 59 5.47 -29.72 -15.35
N ARG A 60 5.50 -28.39 -15.55
CA ARG A 60 6.44 -27.54 -14.81
C ARG A 60 6.12 -27.60 -13.31
N PRO A 61 7.13 -27.69 -12.44
CA PRO A 61 6.89 -27.63 -11.00
C PRO A 61 6.34 -26.26 -10.65
N LEU A 62 5.43 -26.19 -9.68
CA LEU A 62 4.87 -24.92 -9.21
C LEU A 62 5.95 -23.91 -8.80
N SER A 63 7.10 -24.37 -8.31
CA SER A 63 8.25 -23.51 -7.95
C SER A 63 8.85 -22.74 -9.12
N ALA A 64 8.61 -23.16 -10.36
CA ALA A 64 9.02 -22.44 -11.56
C ALA A 64 8.01 -21.37 -12.00
N LEU A 65 6.80 -21.41 -11.45
CA LEU A 65 5.66 -20.56 -11.85
C LEU A 65 5.36 -19.49 -10.80
N VAL A 66 5.53 -19.84 -9.52
CA VAL A 66 5.16 -19.02 -8.37
C VAL A 66 6.16 -19.19 -7.24
N GLN A 67 6.28 -18.17 -6.39
CA GLN A 67 7.14 -18.16 -5.21
C GLN A 67 6.31 -18.20 -3.94
N THR A 68 6.91 -18.72 -2.86
CA THR A 68 6.29 -18.66 -1.53
C THR A 68 6.05 -17.20 -1.14
N GLY A 69 4.83 -16.90 -0.72
CA GLY A 69 4.39 -15.55 -0.38
C GLY A 69 3.61 -14.84 -1.50
N ASP A 70 3.57 -15.41 -2.71
CA ASP A 70 2.82 -14.81 -3.81
C ASP A 70 1.31 -14.83 -3.55
N THR A 71 0.66 -13.75 -3.98
CA THR A 71 -0.79 -13.64 -4.02
C THR A 71 -1.24 -13.79 -5.46
N LEU A 72 -2.12 -14.76 -5.72
CA LEU A 72 -2.74 -14.99 -7.01
C LEU A 72 -4.19 -14.52 -6.95
N THR A 73 -4.61 -13.69 -7.90
CA THR A 73 -6.01 -13.32 -8.02
C THR A 73 -6.72 -14.29 -8.94
N VAL A 74 -7.81 -14.88 -8.48
CA VAL A 74 -8.60 -15.86 -9.21
C VAL A 74 -10.02 -15.34 -9.38
N LYS A 75 -10.49 -15.27 -10.62
CA LYS A 75 -11.86 -14.88 -10.94
C LYS A 75 -12.50 -15.82 -11.95
N PRO A 76 -13.83 -15.99 -11.94
CA PRO A 76 -14.53 -16.66 -13.03
C PRO A 76 -14.18 -15.99 -14.36
N ALA A 77 -13.95 -16.80 -15.40
CA ALA A 77 -13.84 -16.27 -16.74
C ALA A 77 -15.24 -15.83 -17.18
N THR A 78 -15.45 -14.52 -17.35
CA THR A 78 -16.70 -14.00 -17.90
C THR A 78 -16.79 -14.47 -19.35
N THR A 79 -17.62 -15.47 -19.63
CA THR A 79 -18.10 -15.67 -21.00
C THR A 79 -18.86 -14.41 -21.38
N ALA A 80 -18.36 -13.69 -22.39
CA ALA A 80 -19.12 -12.60 -22.99
C ALA A 80 -20.56 -13.10 -23.24
N PRO A 81 -21.60 -12.36 -22.83
CA PRO A 81 -22.96 -12.78 -23.12
C PRO A 81 -23.08 -12.99 -24.64
N PRO A 82 -23.79 -14.04 -25.11
CA PRO A 82 -24.06 -14.20 -26.52
C PRO A 82 -24.67 -12.89 -27.02
N THR A 83 -24.02 -12.26 -27.99
CA THR A 83 -24.50 -11.06 -28.64
C THR A 83 -25.67 -11.45 -29.56
N THR A 84 -26.78 -11.91 -28.98
CA THR A 84 -28.06 -11.85 -29.67
C THR A 84 -28.52 -10.41 -29.57
N ALA A 85 -28.12 -9.61 -30.56
CA ALA A 85 -28.72 -8.31 -30.78
C ALA A 85 -30.25 -8.48 -30.76
N PRO A 86 -30.99 -7.82 -29.86
CA PRO A 86 -32.43 -7.81 -29.95
C PRO A 86 -32.83 -7.21 -31.32
N PRO A 87 -33.89 -7.72 -31.99
CA PRO A 87 -34.31 -7.18 -33.27
C PRO A 87 -34.58 -5.69 -33.11
N ALA A 88 -33.97 -4.87 -33.96
CA ALA A 88 -34.18 -3.44 -33.98
C ALA A 88 -35.63 -3.10 -34.37
N THR A 89 -36.52 -2.97 -33.39
CA THR A 89 -37.77 -2.23 -33.56
C THR A 89 -37.48 -0.75 -33.32
N ALA A 90 -37.45 0.03 -34.41
CA ALA A 90 -37.37 1.47 -34.37
C ALA A 90 -38.60 2.05 -33.63
N PRO A 91 -38.43 2.92 -32.63
CA PRO A 91 -39.56 3.63 -32.04
C PRO A 91 -40.12 4.66 -33.04
N PRO A 92 -41.44 4.96 -33.02
CA PRO A 92 -42.01 5.99 -33.87
C PRO A 92 -41.47 7.37 -33.48
N ALA A 93 -41.06 8.14 -34.48
CA ALA A 93 -40.61 9.52 -34.31
C ALA A 93 -41.80 10.43 -33.97
N THR A 94 -41.88 10.89 -32.73
CA THR A 94 -42.66 12.07 -32.35
C THR A 94 -41.72 13.15 -31.85
N ALA A 95 -41.58 14.21 -32.66
CA ALA A 95 -40.82 15.39 -32.30
C ALA A 95 -41.52 16.16 -31.17
N PRO A 96 -40.82 16.57 -30.10
CA PRO A 96 -41.38 17.48 -29.10
C PRO A 96 -41.44 18.91 -29.67
N PRO A 97 -42.43 19.73 -29.28
CA PRO A 97 -42.51 21.13 -29.71
C PRO A 97 -41.43 21.96 -29.02
N ALA A 98 -40.82 22.86 -29.80
CA ALA A 98 -39.81 23.80 -29.33
C ALA A 98 -40.45 24.93 -28.51
N THR A 99 -40.12 25.02 -27.23
CA THR A 99 -40.33 26.22 -26.42
C THR A 99 -38.97 26.75 -25.97
N ALA A 100 -38.62 27.93 -26.47
CA ALA A 100 -37.43 28.67 -26.05
C ALA A 100 -37.62 29.20 -24.62
N PRO A 101 -36.61 29.12 -23.74
CA PRO A 101 -36.67 29.75 -22.42
C PRO A 101 -36.49 31.28 -22.54
N PRO A 102 -37.17 32.09 -21.71
CA PRO A 102 -36.93 33.53 -21.67
C PRO A 102 -35.60 33.85 -20.96
N ALA A 103 -34.84 34.78 -21.54
CA ALA A 103 -33.63 35.33 -20.96
C ALA A 103 -33.97 36.38 -19.89
N THR A 104 -33.60 36.15 -18.65
CA THR A 104 -33.55 37.18 -17.60
C THR A 104 -32.21 37.09 -16.89
N ALA A 105 -31.42 38.16 -17.04
CA ALA A 105 -30.11 38.32 -16.42
C ALA A 105 -30.22 38.47 -14.88
N PRO A 106 -29.25 37.96 -14.10
CA PRO A 106 -29.20 38.21 -12.66
C PRO A 106 -28.78 39.66 -12.35
N PRO A 107 -29.31 40.28 -11.29
CA PRO A 107 -28.86 41.60 -10.86
C PRO A 107 -27.48 41.52 -10.20
N ALA A 108 -26.61 42.47 -10.55
CA ALA A 108 -25.31 42.65 -9.93
C ALA A 108 -25.47 43.33 -8.55
N THR A 109 -25.20 42.60 -7.47
CA THR A 109 -25.02 43.16 -6.14
C THR A 109 -23.54 43.10 -5.77
N ALA A 110 -22.91 44.27 -5.70
CA ALA A 110 -21.54 44.42 -5.20
C ALA A 110 -21.52 44.26 -3.66
N PRO A 111 -20.55 43.52 -3.08
CA PRO A 111 -20.39 43.47 -1.63
C PRO A 111 -19.80 44.79 -1.09
N PRO A 112 -20.20 45.26 0.10
CA PRO A 112 -19.61 46.43 0.71
C PRO A 112 -18.20 46.12 1.24
N ALA A 113 -17.27 47.04 0.96
CA ALA A 113 -15.91 47.00 1.49
C ALA A 113 -15.90 47.42 2.98
N THR A 114 -15.57 46.49 3.87
CA THR A 114 -15.22 46.80 5.26
C THR A 114 -13.73 46.55 5.45
N ALA A 115 -12.98 47.64 5.63
CA ALA A 115 -11.57 47.59 6.00
C ALA A 115 -11.43 47.17 7.47
N PRO A 116 -10.48 46.27 7.82
CA PRO A 116 -10.16 45.99 9.21
C PRO A 116 -9.36 47.14 9.83
N PRO A 117 -9.59 47.50 11.11
CA PRO A 117 -8.81 48.51 11.79
C PRO A 117 -7.41 48.00 12.12
N ALA A 118 -6.42 48.87 11.90
CA ALA A 118 -5.03 48.66 12.28
C ALA A 118 -4.87 48.80 13.81
N THR A 119 -4.34 47.78 14.46
CA THR A 119 -3.81 47.86 15.82
C THR A 119 -2.32 47.56 15.79
N ALA A 120 -1.55 48.58 16.20
CA ALA A 120 -0.10 48.53 16.36
C ALA A 120 0.31 47.60 17.53
N PRO A 121 1.51 47.00 17.50
CA PRO A 121 2.00 46.16 18.58
C PRO A 121 2.54 47.02 19.73
N PRO A 122 2.37 46.62 21.00
CA PRO A 122 3.18 47.15 22.08
C PRO A 122 4.52 46.41 22.13
N ALA A 123 5.61 47.18 22.09
CA ALA A 123 6.94 46.76 22.50
C ALA A 123 7.12 47.05 24.00
N THR A 124 7.66 46.10 24.77
CA THR A 124 8.69 46.33 25.81
C THR A 124 9.14 45.04 26.51
N ALA A 125 10.44 44.75 26.36
CA ALA A 125 11.48 44.32 27.32
C ALA A 125 11.32 43.06 28.24
N PRO A 126 12.44 42.35 28.54
CA PRO A 126 12.46 41.02 29.16
C PRO A 126 12.63 41.05 30.70
N PRO A 127 12.30 39.95 31.40
CA PRO A 127 12.95 39.62 32.66
C PRO A 127 13.71 38.29 32.62
N ALA A 128 14.59 38.16 33.61
CA ALA A 128 15.72 37.26 33.73
C ALA A 128 15.38 35.82 34.21
N LEU A 129 16.38 34.96 34.03
CA LEU A 129 16.67 33.67 34.67
C LEU A 129 15.96 33.39 36.02
N ALA A 130 15.32 32.21 36.14
CA ALA A 130 15.67 31.19 37.15
C ALA A 130 14.74 29.94 37.10
N SER A 131 15.39 28.78 37.12
CA SER A 131 15.09 27.55 37.86
C SER A 131 13.86 26.67 37.54
N THR A 132 14.19 25.43 37.21
CA THR A 132 13.36 24.21 37.12
C THR A 132 12.56 23.88 38.38
N PRO A 133 11.40 23.21 38.21
CA PRO A 133 11.12 21.98 38.97
C PRO A 133 10.57 20.81 38.13
N ALA A 134 10.68 19.62 38.73
CA ALA A 134 10.46 18.25 38.22
C ALA A 134 9.06 17.92 37.66
N PRO A 135 8.90 16.81 36.89
CA PRO A 135 7.62 16.45 36.25
C PRO A 135 6.64 15.76 37.21
N ALA A 136 5.36 16.11 37.07
CA ALA A 136 4.19 15.46 37.69
C ALA A 136 3.62 14.34 36.77
N PRO A 137 2.85 13.37 37.30
CA PRO A 137 2.59 12.10 36.62
C PRO A 137 1.52 12.19 35.53
N VAL A 138 1.72 11.39 34.47
CA VAL A 138 0.83 11.21 33.33
C VAL A 138 -0.47 10.52 33.76
N ALA A 139 -1.61 11.12 33.42
CA ALA A 139 -2.93 10.50 33.57
C ALA A 139 -3.14 9.39 32.51
N PRO A 140 -3.88 8.31 32.82
CA PRO A 140 -4.12 7.22 31.88
C PRO A 140 -5.02 7.64 30.71
N ALA A 141 -4.68 7.17 29.52
CA ALA A 141 -5.45 7.35 28.30
C ALA A 141 -6.81 6.62 28.36
N PRO A 142 -7.87 7.16 27.73
CA PRO A 142 -9.17 6.50 27.67
C PRO A 142 -9.15 5.25 26.76
N ALA A 143 -9.99 4.28 27.10
CA ALA A 143 -10.13 3.01 26.38
C ALA A 143 -10.65 3.18 24.94
N PRO A 144 -10.26 2.30 23.99
CA PRO A 144 -10.79 2.32 22.62
C PRO A 144 -12.25 1.80 22.55
N PRO A 145 -13.10 2.34 21.65
CA PRO A 145 -14.43 1.81 21.38
C PRO A 145 -14.37 0.46 20.63
N PRO A 146 -15.44 -0.36 20.67
CA PRO A 146 -15.50 -1.62 19.95
C PRO A 146 -15.94 -1.44 18.49
N SER A 147 -15.70 -2.49 17.70
CA SER A 147 -16.13 -2.80 16.33
C SER A 147 -15.28 -2.29 15.16
N ASP A 148 -14.42 -3.18 14.65
CA ASP A 148 -14.04 -3.28 13.24
C ASP A 148 -13.99 -4.78 12.87
N ASP A 149 -14.83 -5.21 11.93
CA ASP A 149 -14.97 -6.58 11.43
C ASP A 149 -13.84 -7.00 10.45
N ASP A 150 -12.62 -6.50 10.65
CA ASP A 150 -11.46 -6.89 9.83
C ASP A 150 -10.28 -7.37 10.71
N PRO A 151 -10.26 -8.67 11.08
CA PRO A 151 -9.25 -9.24 11.97
C PRO A 151 -7.82 -9.19 11.39
N GLU A 152 -7.68 -9.05 10.08
CA GLU A 152 -6.40 -8.94 9.38
C GLU A 152 -5.78 -7.56 9.58
N LEU A 153 -6.59 -6.51 9.46
CA LEU A 153 -6.22 -5.14 9.77
C LEU A 153 -5.95 -4.95 11.26
N ALA A 154 -6.76 -5.55 12.13
CA ALA A 154 -6.61 -5.43 13.56
C ALA A 154 -5.28 -6.06 14.04
N LEU A 155 -4.83 -7.13 13.38
CA LEU A 155 -3.52 -7.72 13.60
C LEU A 155 -2.37 -6.85 13.08
N ALA A 156 -2.52 -6.24 11.89
CA ALA A 156 -1.55 -5.29 11.35
C ALA A 156 -1.39 -4.05 12.26
N LEU A 157 -2.52 -3.52 12.78
CA LEU A 157 -2.53 -2.42 13.77
C LEU A 157 -1.95 -2.85 15.12
N ALA A 158 -2.21 -4.06 15.59
CA ALA A 158 -1.62 -4.56 16.83
C ALA A 158 -0.09 -4.72 16.71
N LEU A 159 0.40 -5.08 15.53
CA LEU A 159 1.83 -5.17 15.24
C LEU A 159 2.51 -3.81 15.12
N SER A 160 1.84 -2.80 14.59
CA SER A 160 2.38 -1.44 14.57
C SER A 160 2.33 -0.76 15.95
N ARG A 161 1.45 -1.21 16.85
CA ARG A 161 1.29 -0.70 18.22
C ARG A 161 2.18 -1.37 19.26
N GLY A 162 3.31 -1.96 18.87
CA GLY A 162 4.27 -2.58 19.78
C GLY A 162 4.88 -1.64 20.82
N GLU A 163 4.11 -1.21 21.83
CA GLU A 163 4.61 -0.72 23.11
C GLU A 163 5.07 -1.93 23.91
N VAL A 164 6.32 -2.35 23.66
CA VAL A 164 7.06 -3.16 24.62
C VAL A 164 8.08 -2.25 25.27
N GLY A 165 7.84 -1.91 26.54
CA GLY A 165 8.88 -1.48 27.44
C GLY A 165 9.93 -2.59 27.56
N ALA A 166 10.94 -2.54 26.71
CA ALA A 166 12.24 -3.14 26.96
C ALA A 166 13.15 -2.06 27.55
N PRO A 167 14.03 -2.37 28.53
CA PRO A 167 14.90 -1.38 29.13
C PRO A 167 15.75 -0.73 28.03
N ALA A 168 15.97 0.58 28.15
CA ALA A 168 16.86 1.34 27.30
C ALA A 168 18.25 0.69 27.28
N ALA A 169 18.46 -0.22 26.31
CA ALA A 169 19.77 -0.47 25.78
C ALA A 169 20.15 0.79 24.99
N PRO A 170 21.37 1.31 25.17
CA PRO A 170 21.75 2.58 24.58
C PRO A 170 21.52 2.50 23.07
N ALA A 171 20.97 3.58 22.51
CA ALA A 171 21.00 3.83 21.08
C ALA A 171 22.47 3.75 20.64
N ALA A 172 22.90 2.55 20.24
CA ALA A 172 24.08 2.39 19.44
C ALA A 172 23.71 3.05 18.12
N ALA A 173 24.24 4.26 17.92
CA ALA A 173 24.29 4.88 16.61
C ALA A 173 24.77 3.80 15.64
N VAL A 174 23.84 3.30 14.83
CA VAL A 174 24.18 2.40 13.74
C VAL A 174 24.97 3.27 12.79
N ALA A 175 26.27 3.01 12.73
CA ALA A 175 27.14 3.68 11.80
C ALA A 175 26.51 3.57 10.41
N ALA A 176 26.38 4.73 9.77
CA ALA A 176 26.17 4.81 8.34
C ALA A 176 27.15 3.84 7.63
N PRO A 177 26.77 3.27 6.48
CA PRO A 177 27.67 2.41 5.72
C PRO A 177 29.04 3.07 5.57
N ALA A 178 30.10 2.24 5.50
CA ALA A 178 31.40 2.74 5.10
C ALA A 178 31.21 3.57 3.83
N PRO A 179 31.73 4.81 3.79
CA PRO A 179 31.47 5.70 2.67
C PRO A 179 31.87 4.99 1.37
N PRO A 180 31.09 5.15 0.29
CA PRO A 180 31.58 4.80 -1.03
C PRO A 180 32.94 5.49 -1.22
N ALA A 181 33.84 4.87 -1.97
CA ALA A 181 35.12 5.49 -2.32
C ALA A 181 34.86 6.95 -2.78
N ASP A 182 35.66 7.88 -2.25
CA ASP A 182 35.41 9.32 -2.30
C ASP A 182 34.83 9.80 -3.65
N GLY A 183 33.59 10.32 -3.62
CA GLY A 183 33.01 11.07 -4.74
C GLY A 183 31.98 10.35 -5.62
N GLU A 184 31.53 9.14 -5.29
CA GLU A 184 30.49 8.45 -6.07
C GLU A 184 29.06 8.69 -5.55
N ASP A 185 28.14 8.83 -6.49
CA ASP A 185 26.70 8.86 -6.28
C ASP A 185 26.20 7.50 -5.74
N ALA A 186 25.63 7.51 -4.53
CA ALA A 186 25.18 6.32 -3.83
C ALA A 186 23.66 6.32 -3.64
N VAL A 187 23.04 5.14 -3.73
CA VAL A 187 21.65 4.96 -3.31
C VAL A 187 21.62 4.74 -1.79
N VAL A 188 20.81 5.51 -1.10
CA VAL A 188 20.62 5.44 0.35
C VAL A 188 19.14 5.33 0.70
N ARG A 189 18.86 4.78 1.89
CA ARG A 189 17.52 4.73 2.49
C ARG A 189 17.22 6.04 3.22
N ARG A 190 16.11 6.68 2.88
CA ARG A 190 15.48 7.74 3.69
C ARG A 190 14.39 7.12 4.55
N VAL A 191 14.54 7.27 5.86
CA VAL A 191 13.60 6.69 6.84
C VAL A 191 12.36 7.56 6.91
N ILE A 192 11.22 6.96 6.61
CA ILE A 192 9.90 7.58 6.68
C ILE A 192 9.32 7.32 8.09
N PRO A 193 8.62 8.29 8.69
CA PRO A 193 8.00 8.07 9.99
C PRO A 193 7.09 6.83 9.99
N ALA A 194 7.28 5.96 10.98
CA ALA A 194 6.52 4.72 11.16
C ALA A 194 5.10 5.01 11.66
N ASN A 195 4.27 5.53 10.77
CA ASN A 195 2.83 5.66 10.93
C ASN A 195 2.11 4.87 9.83
N ASN A 196 0.80 4.74 9.97
CA ASN A 196 -0.08 4.01 9.04
C ASN A 196 -0.16 4.63 7.64
N SER A 197 0.58 5.72 7.37
CA SER A 197 0.63 6.43 6.09
C SER A 197 2.02 6.45 5.44
N CYS A 198 2.95 5.58 5.88
CA CYS A 198 4.33 5.53 5.38
C CYS A 198 4.44 5.41 3.85
N LEU A 199 3.60 4.59 3.20
CA LEU A 199 3.58 4.47 1.73
C LEU A 199 3.31 5.83 1.07
N PHE A 200 2.25 6.51 1.50
CA PHE A 200 1.84 7.79 0.92
C PHE A 200 2.88 8.88 1.19
N ALA A 201 3.47 8.90 2.39
CA ALA A 201 4.56 9.83 2.70
C ALA A 201 5.79 9.56 1.81
N ALA A 202 6.20 8.30 1.64
CA ALA A 202 7.33 7.94 0.77
C ALA A 202 7.08 8.38 -0.68
N LEU A 203 5.86 8.17 -1.19
CA LEU A 203 5.48 8.58 -2.55
C LEU A 203 5.37 10.10 -2.69
N ALA A 204 4.82 10.80 -1.69
CA ALA A 204 4.77 12.25 -1.69
C ALA A 204 6.17 12.87 -1.70
N TYR A 205 7.11 12.31 -0.95
CA TYR A 205 8.52 12.69 -1.02
C TYR A 205 9.06 12.44 -2.43
N ALA A 206 8.88 11.23 -2.96
CA ALA A 206 9.45 10.86 -4.25
C ALA A 206 8.94 11.70 -5.42
N LEU A 207 7.63 11.95 -5.45
CA LEU A 207 6.91 12.47 -6.63
C LEU A 207 6.61 13.97 -6.54
N GLU A 208 6.46 14.52 -5.33
CA GLU A 208 6.05 15.91 -5.15
C GLU A 208 7.04 16.77 -4.35
N GLY A 209 8.22 16.23 -4.06
CA GLY A 209 9.38 16.98 -3.58
C GLY A 209 9.41 17.24 -2.08
N GLY A 210 10.43 16.66 -1.42
CA GLY A 210 10.95 17.08 -0.13
C GLY A 210 10.33 16.38 1.09
N ALA A 211 11.20 15.84 1.95
CA ALA A 211 10.84 15.13 3.18
C ALA A 211 9.91 15.95 4.09
N ALA A 212 10.13 17.26 4.19
CA ALA A 212 9.42 18.14 5.11
C ALA A 212 7.90 18.22 4.85
N SER A 213 7.46 18.06 3.61
CA SER A 213 6.03 18.16 3.23
C SER A 213 5.35 16.82 3.03
N ALA A 214 6.14 15.74 2.93
CA ALA A 214 5.68 14.41 2.57
C ALA A 214 4.53 13.90 3.45
N GLN A 215 4.66 14.04 4.76
CA GLN A 215 3.63 13.57 5.70
C GLN A 215 2.31 14.35 5.55
N ALA A 216 2.38 15.65 5.31
CA ALA A 216 1.20 16.52 5.18
C ALA A 216 0.44 16.28 3.86
N LYS A 217 1.07 15.57 2.91
CA LYS A 217 0.52 15.23 1.59
C LYS A 217 -0.14 13.85 1.52
N ALA A 218 0.04 13.03 2.55
CA ALA A 218 -0.53 11.68 2.58
C ALA A 218 -2.08 11.66 2.43
N PRO A 219 -2.86 12.56 3.07
CA PRO A 219 -4.31 12.61 2.88
C PRO A 219 -4.73 12.87 1.42
N GLN A 220 -4.04 13.76 0.73
CA GLN A 220 -4.35 14.13 -0.66
C GLN A 220 -4.09 12.95 -1.61
N LEU A 221 -3.04 12.16 -1.36
CA LEU A 221 -2.80 10.94 -2.13
C LEU A 221 -3.87 9.87 -1.87
N ARG A 222 -4.38 9.74 -0.64
CA ARG A 222 -5.51 8.85 -0.33
C ARG A 222 -6.78 9.29 -1.06
N GLU A 223 -7.06 10.59 -1.10
CA GLU A 223 -8.20 11.17 -1.84
C GLU A 223 -8.10 10.86 -3.33
N LEU A 224 -6.91 11.00 -3.92
CA LEU A 224 -6.63 10.65 -5.30
C LEU A 224 -6.90 9.17 -5.57
N VAL A 225 -6.44 8.28 -4.68
CA VAL A 225 -6.70 6.83 -4.80
C VAL A 225 -8.19 6.54 -4.72
N ALA A 226 -8.89 7.09 -3.74
CA ALA A 226 -10.34 6.91 -3.58
C ALA A 226 -11.12 7.39 -4.81
N ALA A 227 -10.74 8.53 -5.38
CA ALA A 227 -11.34 9.05 -6.60
C ALA A 227 -11.09 8.12 -7.79
N ALA A 228 -9.85 7.67 -7.99
CA ALA A 228 -9.50 6.76 -9.08
C ALA A 228 -10.25 5.42 -9.01
N VAL A 229 -10.47 4.89 -7.79
CA VAL A 229 -11.27 3.67 -7.57
C VAL A 229 -12.73 3.89 -7.97
N ARG A 230 -13.34 5.00 -7.52
CA ARG A 230 -14.75 5.32 -7.86
C ARG A 230 -14.92 5.52 -9.36
N ASP A 231 -14.06 6.31 -9.97
CA ASP A 231 -14.13 6.63 -11.40
C ASP A 231 -13.89 5.38 -12.25
N GLY A 232 -12.89 4.58 -11.90
CA GLY A 232 -12.56 3.34 -12.61
C GLY A 232 -13.66 2.28 -12.49
N SER A 233 -14.22 2.10 -11.30
CA SER A 233 -15.37 1.22 -11.07
C SER A 233 -16.59 1.68 -11.87
N ALA A 234 -16.93 2.97 -11.84
CA ALA A 234 -18.04 3.53 -12.60
C ALA A 234 -17.86 3.37 -14.13
N ALA A 235 -16.61 3.37 -14.60
CA ALA A 235 -16.26 3.11 -16.00
C ALA A 235 -16.25 1.61 -16.37
N GLY A 236 -16.48 0.70 -15.42
CA GLY A 236 -16.46 -0.74 -15.64
C GLY A 236 -15.06 -1.34 -15.82
N ASP A 237 -14.03 -0.68 -15.30
CA ASP A 237 -12.66 -1.19 -15.34
C ASP A 237 -12.46 -2.29 -14.28
N ASP A 238 -12.25 -3.51 -14.76
CA ASP A 238 -12.10 -4.72 -13.96
C ASP A 238 -10.97 -4.66 -12.91
N ARG A 239 -9.96 -3.79 -13.10
CA ARG A 239 -8.91 -3.53 -12.11
C ARG A 239 -9.45 -3.00 -10.78
N TYR A 240 -10.61 -2.37 -10.81
CA TYR A 240 -11.30 -1.84 -9.63
C TYR A 240 -12.51 -2.68 -9.24
N SER A 241 -12.55 -3.95 -9.66
CA SER A 241 -13.55 -4.90 -9.19
C SER A 241 -13.34 -5.27 -7.72
N GLU A 242 -14.40 -5.72 -7.06
CA GLU A 242 -14.35 -6.21 -5.68
C GLU A 242 -13.30 -7.30 -5.47
N VAL A 243 -13.12 -8.19 -6.46
CA VAL A 243 -12.11 -9.26 -6.40
C VAL A 243 -10.69 -8.69 -6.40
N MET A 244 -10.43 -7.64 -7.17
CA MET A 244 -9.11 -7.01 -7.22
C MET A 244 -8.83 -6.21 -5.95
N LEU A 245 -9.81 -5.43 -5.49
CA LEU A 245 -9.74 -4.57 -4.31
C LEU A 245 -9.83 -5.34 -2.98
N GLY A 246 -10.40 -6.54 -3.01
CA GLY A 246 -10.71 -7.35 -1.82
C GLY A 246 -11.96 -6.91 -1.06
N ARG A 247 -12.66 -5.87 -1.53
CA ARG A 247 -13.93 -5.36 -0.98
C ARG A 247 -14.66 -4.50 -2.03
N PRO A 248 -15.97 -4.20 -1.85
CA PRO A 248 -16.72 -3.38 -2.79
C PRO A 248 -16.05 -2.02 -3.07
N PRO A 249 -16.10 -1.49 -4.31
CA PRO A 249 -15.31 -0.30 -4.67
C PRO A 249 -15.64 0.96 -3.85
N ASP A 250 -16.92 1.19 -3.55
CA ASP A 250 -17.35 2.31 -2.71
C ASP A 250 -16.85 2.17 -1.26
N GLU A 251 -16.84 0.94 -0.75
CA GLU A 251 -16.30 0.61 0.57
C GLU A 251 -14.78 0.79 0.60
N TYR A 252 -14.07 0.32 -0.43
CA TYR A 252 -12.63 0.55 -0.59
C TYR A 252 -12.28 2.03 -0.63
N ALA A 253 -13.03 2.81 -1.40
CA ALA A 253 -12.81 4.25 -1.52
C ALA A 253 -13.07 4.98 -0.18
N ALA A 254 -14.00 4.51 0.66
CA ALA A 254 -14.18 5.05 2.01
C ALA A 254 -13.08 4.59 2.96
N TRP A 255 -12.72 3.31 2.90
CA TRP A 255 -11.69 2.66 3.72
C TRP A 255 -10.34 3.36 3.56
N ILE A 256 -9.86 3.57 2.32
CA ILE A 256 -8.51 4.10 2.07
C ILE A 256 -8.32 5.56 2.53
N LEU A 257 -9.40 6.31 2.75
CA LEU A 257 -9.34 7.69 3.24
C LEU A 257 -8.94 7.80 4.71
N ASP A 258 -9.16 6.75 5.51
CA ASP A 258 -8.74 6.74 6.90
C ASP A 258 -7.22 6.59 7.00
N ALA A 259 -6.60 7.45 7.81
CA ALA A 259 -5.15 7.49 8.00
C ALA A 259 -4.60 6.24 8.70
N GLU A 260 -5.45 5.47 9.39
CA GLU A 260 -5.08 4.22 10.06
C GLU A 260 -4.94 3.04 9.08
N HIS A 261 -5.49 3.14 7.87
CA HIS A 261 -5.41 2.07 6.88
C HIS A 261 -4.12 2.14 6.06
N TRP A 262 -3.46 0.99 5.90
CA TRP A 262 -2.22 0.90 5.14
C TRP A 262 -2.51 0.86 3.65
N GLY A 263 -1.70 1.59 2.87
CA GLY A 263 -1.67 1.40 1.43
C GLY A 263 -0.73 0.25 1.04
N GLY A 264 -0.85 -0.22 -0.19
CA GLY A 264 0.02 -1.26 -0.75
C GLY A 264 0.01 -1.28 -2.27
N ALA A 265 -0.10 -2.49 -2.83
CA ALA A 265 -0.01 -2.71 -4.27
C ALA A 265 -1.09 -1.96 -5.08
N THR A 266 -2.33 -1.92 -4.58
CA THR A 266 -3.42 -1.19 -5.26
C THR A 266 -3.10 0.30 -5.39
N GLU A 267 -2.66 0.92 -4.29
CA GLU A 267 -2.30 2.35 -4.25
C GLU A 267 -1.11 2.63 -5.18
N LEU A 268 -0.08 1.76 -5.16
CA LEU A 268 1.08 1.87 -6.04
C LEU A 268 0.69 1.79 -7.52
N ASP A 269 -0.21 0.88 -7.91
CA ASP A 269 -0.67 0.78 -9.30
C ASP A 269 -1.42 2.04 -9.74
N ILE A 270 -2.33 2.53 -8.90
CA ILE A 270 -3.11 3.73 -9.17
C ILE A 270 -2.22 4.96 -9.30
N LEU A 271 -1.32 5.16 -8.32
CA LEU A 271 -0.45 6.33 -8.27
C LEU A 271 0.60 6.28 -9.39
N SER A 272 1.12 5.10 -9.73
CA SER A 272 2.02 4.94 -10.88
C SER A 272 1.38 5.47 -12.17
N ARG A 273 0.11 5.12 -12.40
CA ARG A 273 -0.65 5.59 -13.57
C ARG A 273 -0.96 7.09 -13.49
N HIS A 274 -1.33 7.60 -12.33
CA HIS A 274 -1.63 9.01 -12.15
C HIS A 274 -0.41 9.90 -12.45
N TYR A 275 0.76 9.55 -11.89
CA TYR A 275 2.00 10.31 -12.06
C TYR A 275 2.80 9.92 -13.32
N ALA A 276 2.29 8.98 -14.12
CA ALA A 276 2.98 8.43 -15.29
C ALA A 276 4.46 8.04 -14.99
N THR A 277 4.67 7.40 -13.84
CA THR A 277 5.98 7.08 -13.27
C THR A 277 5.98 5.63 -12.79
N GLU A 278 7.03 4.86 -13.09
CA GLU A 278 7.15 3.51 -12.51
C GLU A 278 7.40 3.61 -11.00
N LEU A 279 6.65 2.88 -10.20
CA LEU A 279 6.87 2.83 -8.75
C LEU A 279 7.35 1.43 -8.42
N CYS A 280 8.58 1.25 -7.96
CA CYS A 280 9.13 -0.07 -7.70
C CYS A 280 9.39 -0.26 -6.21
N ALA A 281 8.88 -1.34 -5.63
CA ALA A 281 9.17 -1.72 -4.25
C ALA A 281 10.11 -2.93 -4.23
N ILE A 282 11.23 -2.81 -3.52
CA ILE A 282 12.10 -3.96 -3.20
C ILE A 282 11.74 -4.51 -1.82
N ASP A 283 11.35 -5.78 -1.78
CA ASP A 283 11.07 -6.49 -0.54
C ASP A 283 12.39 -6.96 0.10
N VAL A 284 12.67 -6.51 1.33
CA VAL A 284 13.92 -6.81 2.04
C VAL A 284 14.09 -8.31 2.26
N MET A 285 13.00 -9.03 2.58
CA MET A 285 13.08 -10.44 2.93
C MET A 285 13.48 -11.31 1.74
N SER A 286 12.79 -11.15 0.61
CA SER A 286 12.97 -11.95 -0.60
C SER A 286 14.05 -11.39 -1.52
N GLY A 287 14.28 -10.07 -1.51
CA GLY A 287 15.08 -9.35 -2.50
C GLY A 287 14.38 -9.16 -3.85
N ARG A 288 13.09 -9.50 -3.94
CA ARG A 288 12.27 -9.31 -5.15
C ARG A 288 11.95 -7.83 -5.34
N VAL A 289 11.89 -7.39 -6.59
CA VAL A 289 11.50 -6.02 -6.97
C VAL A 289 10.21 -6.08 -7.76
N ASP A 290 9.16 -5.45 -7.23
CA ASP A 290 7.84 -5.38 -7.84
C ASP A 290 7.65 -3.97 -8.41
N CYS A 291 7.58 -3.82 -9.75
CA CYS A 291 7.60 -2.54 -10.47
C CYS A 291 6.27 -2.16 -11.14
N PHE A 292 5.52 -1.26 -10.51
CA PHE A 292 4.22 -0.75 -10.91
C PHE A 292 4.35 0.21 -12.10
N GLY A 293 3.48 0.09 -13.10
CA GLY A 293 3.58 0.84 -14.36
C GLY A 293 4.62 0.31 -15.36
N GLN A 294 5.25 -0.85 -15.10
CA GLN A 294 6.22 -1.44 -16.02
C GLN A 294 5.60 -1.70 -17.39
N GLY A 295 6.33 -1.33 -18.45
CA GLY A 295 5.90 -1.55 -19.83
C GLY A 295 4.90 -0.50 -20.35
N ALA A 296 4.46 0.45 -19.51
CA ALA A 296 3.63 1.57 -19.93
C ALA A 296 4.44 2.71 -20.60
N GLY A 297 5.76 2.55 -20.74
CA GLY A 297 6.64 3.51 -21.40
C GLY A 297 6.93 4.78 -20.58
N HIS A 298 6.76 4.71 -19.26
CA HIS A 298 7.12 5.80 -18.35
C HIS A 298 8.63 6.09 -18.43
N ALA A 299 9.00 7.37 -18.39
CA ALA A 299 10.40 7.79 -18.51
C ALA A 299 11.15 7.81 -17.18
N GLN A 300 10.43 7.70 -16.07
CA GLN A 300 10.95 7.85 -14.71
C GLN A 300 10.47 6.69 -13.83
N ARG A 301 11.27 6.39 -12.80
CA ARG A 301 11.02 5.35 -11.81
C ARG A 301 11.38 5.84 -10.40
N ALA A 302 10.49 5.64 -9.43
CA ALA A 302 10.79 5.78 -8.00
C ALA A 302 11.07 4.40 -7.38
N MET A 303 11.95 4.34 -6.38
CA MET A 303 12.35 3.10 -5.70
C MET A 303 11.99 3.17 -4.22
N LEU A 304 11.26 2.17 -3.73
CA LEU A 304 10.84 2.01 -2.34
C LEU A 304 11.51 0.79 -1.73
N LEU A 305 11.80 0.85 -0.44
CA LEU A 305 12.23 -0.29 0.36
C LEU A 305 11.04 -0.75 1.21
N TYR A 306 10.67 -2.02 1.10
CA TYR A 306 9.58 -2.62 1.87
C TYR A 306 10.12 -3.69 2.81
N ASP A 307 9.82 -3.57 4.10
CA ASP A 307 10.35 -4.47 5.13
C ASP A 307 9.34 -5.54 5.61
N GLY A 308 8.16 -5.60 5.01
CA GLY A 308 7.05 -6.47 5.39
C GLY A 308 5.89 -5.76 6.08
N ILE A 309 6.12 -4.57 6.66
CA ILE A 309 5.06 -3.76 7.29
C ILE A 309 5.22 -2.25 7.06
N HIS A 310 6.39 -1.80 6.59
CA HIS A 310 6.73 -0.40 6.43
C HIS A 310 7.40 -0.14 5.07
N TYR A 311 7.15 1.07 4.55
CA TYR A 311 7.77 1.56 3.32
C TYR A 311 8.69 2.75 3.61
N ASP A 312 9.91 2.64 3.09
CA ASP A 312 10.88 3.73 3.03
C ASP A 312 11.20 4.12 1.59
N LEU A 313 11.82 5.29 1.43
CA LEU A 313 12.24 5.78 0.13
C LEU A 313 13.73 5.47 -0.12
N LEU A 314 14.05 5.00 -1.32
CA LEU A 314 15.42 4.86 -1.80
C LEU A 314 15.73 6.01 -2.76
N VAL A 315 16.76 6.77 -2.44
CA VAL A 315 17.17 7.98 -3.18
C VAL A 315 18.63 7.89 -3.55
N ARG A 316 19.05 8.59 -4.60
CA ARG A 316 20.47 8.80 -4.90
C ARG A 316 20.92 10.13 -4.31
N THR A 317 21.99 10.09 -3.52
CA THR A 317 22.65 11.28 -3.01
C THR A 317 23.74 11.75 -3.98
N LEU A 318 23.94 13.07 -4.06
CA LEU A 318 24.99 13.66 -4.92
C LEU A 318 26.39 13.46 -4.35
N PHE A 319 26.50 13.32 -3.02
CA PHE A 319 27.73 13.09 -2.27
C PHE A 319 27.38 12.52 -0.89
N ASP A 320 28.38 11.99 -0.20
CA ASP A 320 28.18 11.47 1.16
C ASP A 320 27.75 12.59 2.13
N GLY A 321 26.69 12.34 2.88
CA GLY A 321 26.08 13.35 3.76
C GLY A 321 25.31 14.47 3.04
N ALA A 322 24.98 14.31 1.75
CA ALA A 322 24.16 15.28 1.05
C ALA A 322 22.80 15.48 1.77
N PRO A 323 22.36 16.75 1.93
CA PRO A 323 21.11 17.06 2.58
C PRO A 323 19.92 16.59 1.72
N GLU A 324 18.80 16.30 2.36
CA GLU A 324 17.62 15.68 1.74
C GLU A 324 17.01 16.50 0.60
N GLU A 325 17.22 17.81 0.59
CA GLU A 325 16.77 18.71 -0.48
C GLU A 325 17.51 18.48 -1.81
N LEU A 326 18.65 17.80 -1.78
CA LEU A 326 19.45 17.46 -2.97
C LEU A 326 19.25 16.01 -3.42
N ASP A 327 18.33 15.28 -2.80
CA ASP A 327 18.06 13.89 -3.17
C ASP A 327 17.52 13.77 -4.59
N VAL A 328 18.10 12.83 -5.34
CA VAL A 328 17.54 12.37 -6.61
C VAL A 328 16.61 11.20 -6.31
N THR A 329 15.31 11.48 -6.34
CA THR A 329 14.25 10.52 -6.00
C THR A 329 13.73 9.73 -7.20
N LEU A 330 13.94 10.24 -8.42
CA LEU A 330 13.48 9.66 -9.67
C LEU A 330 14.66 9.21 -10.53
N PHE A 331 14.64 7.94 -10.89
CA PHE A 331 15.63 7.26 -11.70
C PHE A 331 15.12 7.06 -13.12
N ARG A 332 16.02 6.77 -14.06
CA ARG A 332 15.61 6.23 -15.35
C ARG A 332 15.27 4.74 -15.19
N PRO A 333 14.21 4.22 -15.83
CA PRO A 333 13.88 2.80 -15.77
C PRO A 333 14.98 1.85 -16.27
N ASP A 334 15.85 2.34 -17.17
CA ASP A 334 16.99 1.61 -17.74
C ASP A 334 18.30 1.78 -16.94
N ASP A 335 18.29 2.49 -15.79
CA ASP A 335 19.45 2.66 -14.93
C ASP A 335 19.76 1.37 -14.14
N ALA A 336 20.52 0.47 -14.79
CA ALA A 336 20.94 -0.79 -14.19
C ALA A 336 21.82 -0.61 -12.94
N ARG A 337 22.61 0.47 -12.88
CA ARG A 337 23.48 0.77 -11.74
C ARG A 337 22.66 1.16 -10.51
N ALA A 338 21.64 1.99 -10.68
CA ALA A 338 20.68 2.31 -9.61
C ALA A 338 20.04 1.03 -9.05
N LEU A 339 19.58 0.14 -9.93
CA LEU A 339 18.91 -1.09 -9.52
C LEU A 339 19.86 -2.04 -8.74
N GLU A 340 21.13 -2.12 -9.14
CA GLU A 340 22.15 -2.88 -8.41
C GLU A 340 22.38 -2.30 -7.02
N GLN A 341 22.54 -0.97 -6.90
CA GLN A 341 22.71 -0.31 -5.60
C GLN A 341 21.49 -0.50 -4.69
N VAL A 342 20.27 -0.41 -5.24
CA VAL A 342 19.03 -0.71 -4.49
C VAL A 342 19.04 -2.13 -3.93
N LYS A 343 19.44 -3.13 -4.74
CA LYS A 343 19.54 -4.52 -4.30
C LYS A 343 20.59 -4.71 -3.21
N LEU A 344 21.70 -3.97 -3.26
CA LEU A 344 22.71 -3.98 -2.21
C LEU A 344 22.17 -3.43 -0.89
N VAL A 345 21.44 -2.31 -0.92
CA VAL A 345 20.78 -1.74 0.27
C VAL A 345 19.79 -2.73 0.89
N ALA A 346 18.96 -3.38 0.08
CA ALA A 346 18.02 -4.40 0.57
C ALA A 346 18.73 -5.64 1.11
N ALA A 347 19.79 -6.11 0.46
CA ALA A 347 20.59 -7.24 0.93
C ALA A 347 21.28 -6.94 2.26
N GLU A 348 21.73 -5.71 2.47
CA GLU A 348 22.28 -5.26 3.75
C GLU A 348 21.22 -5.21 4.84
N ALA A 349 20.05 -4.60 4.58
CA ALA A 349 18.91 -4.62 5.47
C ALA A 349 18.51 -6.06 5.88
N ARG A 350 18.52 -6.99 4.92
CA ARG A 350 18.25 -8.41 5.16
C ARG A 350 19.32 -9.07 6.04
N ARG A 351 20.61 -8.82 5.79
CA ARG A 351 21.72 -9.33 6.62
C ARG A 351 21.61 -8.83 8.06
N ASN A 352 21.18 -7.59 8.23
CA ASN A 352 20.96 -6.96 9.54
C ASN A 352 19.62 -7.33 10.17
N ARG A 353 18.80 -8.15 9.49
CA ARG A 353 17.46 -8.59 9.94
C ARG A 353 16.51 -7.43 10.23
N THR A 354 16.63 -6.32 9.50
CA THR A 354 15.70 -5.19 9.57
C THR A 354 14.53 -5.44 8.62
N PHE A 355 13.75 -6.48 8.93
CA PHE A 355 12.50 -6.83 8.24
C PHE A 355 11.60 -7.64 9.17
N THR A 356 10.30 -7.61 8.91
CA THR A 356 9.28 -8.32 9.68
C THR A 356 8.77 -9.49 8.85
N ASP A 357 8.99 -10.72 9.33
CA ASP A 357 8.45 -11.91 8.68
C ASP A 357 7.02 -12.18 9.13
N THR A 358 6.06 -11.55 8.45
CA THR A 358 4.63 -11.73 8.68
C THR A 358 4.13 -13.17 8.41
N ALA A 359 4.94 -14.05 7.80
CA ALA A 359 4.56 -15.44 7.60
C ALA A 359 4.99 -16.37 8.75
N SER A 360 5.98 -16.00 9.56
CA SER A 360 6.56 -16.91 10.56
C SER A 360 6.81 -16.33 11.95
N PHE A 361 6.58 -15.03 12.16
CA PHE A 361 6.71 -14.37 13.46
C PHE A 361 5.84 -14.99 14.55
N THR A 362 6.36 -15.01 15.78
CA THR A 362 5.65 -15.55 16.94
C THR A 362 4.88 -14.44 17.64
N LEU A 363 3.56 -14.60 17.68
CA LEU A 363 2.62 -13.66 18.24
C LEU A 363 2.04 -14.19 19.54
N ARG A 364 1.86 -13.32 20.52
CA ARG A 364 1.09 -13.61 21.72
C ARG A 364 -0.17 -12.77 21.67
N CYS A 365 -1.33 -13.43 21.73
CA CYS A 365 -2.57 -12.73 22.01
C CYS A 365 -2.49 -12.17 23.44
N LEU A 366 -2.55 -10.86 23.62
CA LEU A 366 -2.45 -10.23 24.93
C LEU A 366 -3.73 -10.39 25.77
N VAL A 367 -4.84 -10.80 25.14
CA VAL A 367 -6.11 -11.05 25.83
C VAL A 367 -6.11 -12.42 26.51
N CYS A 368 -5.79 -13.49 25.77
CA CYS A 368 -5.84 -14.86 26.29
C CYS A 368 -4.47 -15.54 26.46
N GLN A 369 -3.38 -14.82 26.17
CA GLN A 369 -1.99 -15.28 26.31
C GLN A 369 -1.60 -16.48 25.42
N ARG A 370 -2.42 -16.81 24.41
CA ARG A 370 -2.11 -17.87 23.45
C ARG A 370 -0.95 -17.43 22.54
N GLY A 371 0.05 -18.29 22.41
CA GLY A 371 1.08 -18.20 21.39
C GLY A 371 0.52 -18.62 20.02
N LEU A 372 0.82 -17.84 19.01
CA LEU A 372 0.34 -17.93 17.63
C LEU A 372 1.55 -17.79 16.71
N LYS A 373 1.49 -18.43 15.56
CA LYS A 373 2.59 -18.44 14.59
C LYS A 373 2.14 -17.88 13.26
N GLY A 374 2.71 -16.73 12.91
CA GLY A 374 2.44 -16.01 11.68
C GLY A 374 1.07 -15.34 11.66
N GLN A 375 0.82 -14.61 10.59
CA GLN A 375 -0.42 -13.86 10.39
C GLN A 375 -1.65 -14.78 10.35
N ALA A 376 -1.54 -15.93 9.69
CA ALA A 376 -2.67 -16.84 9.48
C ALA A 376 -3.28 -17.34 10.80
N GLU A 377 -2.47 -17.80 11.75
CA GLU A 377 -2.97 -18.27 13.05
C GLU A 377 -3.58 -17.12 13.87
N ALA A 378 -3.07 -15.90 13.71
CA ALA A 378 -3.60 -14.76 14.43
C ALA A 378 -4.91 -14.22 13.84
N VAL A 379 -5.09 -14.27 12.52
CA VAL A 379 -6.39 -14.01 11.87
C VAL A 379 -7.42 -15.06 12.28
N GLU A 380 -7.07 -16.35 12.20
CA GLU A 380 -7.96 -17.44 12.63
C GLU A 380 -8.33 -17.29 14.11
N HIS A 381 -7.36 -16.95 14.96
CA HIS A 381 -7.59 -16.68 16.38
C HIS A 381 -8.51 -15.49 16.60
N ALA A 382 -8.29 -14.37 15.90
CA ALA A 382 -9.15 -13.19 15.99
C ALA A 382 -10.58 -13.50 15.55
N GLN A 383 -10.76 -14.25 14.46
CA GLN A 383 -12.08 -14.68 13.98
C GLN A 383 -12.79 -15.60 14.98
N ALA A 384 -12.07 -16.55 15.57
CA ALA A 384 -12.65 -17.52 16.50
C ALA A 384 -12.96 -16.94 17.88
N THR A 385 -12.21 -15.91 18.32
CA THR A 385 -12.26 -15.41 19.70
C THR A 385 -12.67 -13.94 19.84
N GLY A 386 -12.70 -13.18 18.75
CA GLY A 386 -12.85 -11.72 18.75
C GLY A 386 -11.61 -10.98 19.28
N HIS A 387 -10.50 -11.66 19.55
CA HIS A 387 -9.30 -11.03 20.07
C HIS A 387 -8.44 -10.42 18.97
N ALA A 388 -8.26 -9.11 18.99
CA ALA A 388 -7.45 -8.37 18.03
C ALA A 388 -6.11 -7.85 18.59
N ASN A 389 -5.85 -8.02 19.88
CA ASN A 389 -4.64 -7.48 20.53
C ASN A 389 -3.52 -8.51 20.58
N PHE A 390 -2.50 -8.32 19.76
CA PHE A 390 -1.35 -9.22 19.59
C PHE A 390 -0.03 -8.48 19.81
N SER A 391 0.96 -9.19 20.35
CA SER A 391 2.32 -8.68 20.48
C SER A 391 3.30 -9.73 20.03
N GLU A 392 4.30 -9.34 19.24
CA GLU A 392 5.40 -10.24 18.90
C GLU A 392 6.19 -10.58 20.17
N TYR A 393 6.49 -11.86 20.36
CA TYR A 393 7.35 -12.32 21.45
C TYR A 393 8.45 -13.22 20.90
N ARG A 394 9.64 -13.13 21.49
CA ARG A 394 10.79 -13.99 21.18
C ARG A 394 10.97 -15.07 22.22
#